data_AF-A0A937TUW9-F1
#
_entry.id   AF-A0A937TUW9-F1
#
_cell.length_a   1.000
_cell.length_b   1.000
_cell.length_c   1.000
_cell.angle_alpha   90.00
_cell.angle_beta   90.00
_cell.angle_gamma   90.00
#
_symmetry.space_group_name_H-M   'P 1'
#
loop_
_entity.id
_entity.type
_entity.pdbx_description
1 polymer ?
#
loop_
_entity_poly.entity_id
_entity_poly.type
_entity_poly.pdbx_seq_one_letter_code
_entity_poly.pdbx_strand_id
1 'polypeptide(L)'
;MSLRSLRTCRRTLPAAFVLLAVFVAGQALAAPAAIPFTQETLENGLRVIYAPLHQAPVVHVRVLYHVGSRDERPDRQGFAHMF
;
A
#
# COMPACT_ATOMS: atom_id res chain seq x y z
N MET A 1 38.43 19.56 -42.48
CA MET A 1 38.28 19.10 -41.07
C MET A 1 37.19 19.96 -40.42
N SER A 2 35.92 19.52 -40.50
CA SER A 2 34.75 20.37 -40.23
C SER A 2 34.21 20.18 -38.81
N LEU A 3 34.44 21.17 -37.94
CA LEU A 3 34.01 21.25 -36.53
C LEU A 3 32.48 21.40 -36.33
N ARG A 4 31.65 21.07 -37.35
CA ARG A 4 30.19 21.26 -37.30
C ARG A 4 29.42 20.08 -36.69
N SER A 5 30.01 18.88 -36.62
CA SER A 5 29.38 17.65 -36.10
C SER A 5 29.13 17.66 -34.58
N LEU A 6 29.99 18.35 -33.81
CA LEU A 6 29.94 18.34 -32.33
C LEU A 6 28.86 19.24 -31.72
N ARG A 7 28.18 20.08 -32.52
CA ARG A 7 27.17 21.03 -32.01
C ARG A 7 25.76 20.46 -31.95
N THR A 8 25.47 19.43 -32.74
CA THR A 8 24.14 18.80 -32.81
C THR A 8 23.93 17.82 -31.64
N CYS A 9 24.97 17.08 -31.25
CA CYS A 9 24.95 16.18 -30.09
C CYS A 9 24.77 16.93 -28.76
N ARG A 10 25.34 18.14 -28.64
CA ARG A 10 25.24 18.96 -27.42
C ARG A 10 23.85 19.60 -27.21
N ARG A 11 23.00 19.67 -28.24
CA ARG A 11 21.68 20.34 -28.18
C ARG A 11 20.53 19.39 -27.85
N THR A 12 20.67 18.08 -28.06
CA THR A 12 19.63 17.08 -27.79
C THR A 12 19.70 16.47 -26.39
N LEU A 13 20.88 16.53 -25.74
CA LEU A 13 21.10 16.11 -24.35
C LEU A 13 20.13 16.74 -23.32
N PRO A 14 19.84 18.07 -23.33
CA PRO A 14 18.93 18.64 -22.34
C PRO A 14 17.49 18.16 -22.53
N ALA A 15 17.04 17.94 -23.77
CA ALA A 15 15.68 17.48 -24.04
C ALA A 15 15.46 16.03 -23.57
N ALA A 16 16.43 15.15 -23.81
CA ALA A 16 16.40 13.78 -23.30
C ALA A 16 16.45 13.72 -21.76
N PHE A 17 17.23 14.61 -21.14
CA PHE A 17 17.30 14.73 -19.68
C PHE A 17 15.99 15.25 -19.07
N VAL A 18 15.34 16.22 -19.71
CA VAL A 18 14.02 16.72 -19.28
C VAL A 18 12.95 15.63 -19.43
N LEU A 19 12.93 14.90 -20.56
CA LEU A 19 12.01 13.78 -20.75
C LEU A 19 12.21 12.68 -19.71
N LEU A 20 13.47 12.33 -19.40
CA LEU A 20 13.79 11.37 -18.35
C LEU A 20 13.37 11.87 -16.97
N ALA A 21 13.61 13.16 -16.65
CA ALA A 21 13.20 13.75 -15.39
C ALA A 21 11.67 13.79 -15.24
N VAL A 22 10.94 14.11 -16.30
CA VAL A 22 9.46 14.08 -16.32
C VAL A 22 8.95 12.64 -16.15
N PHE A 23 9.56 11.67 -16.82
CA PHE A 23 9.19 10.26 -16.67
C PHE A 23 9.43 9.75 -15.24
N VAL A 24 10.58 10.08 -14.64
CA VAL A 24 10.91 9.71 -13.26
C VAL A 24 9.98 10.41 -12.25
N ALA A 25 9.68 11.71 -12.44
CA ALA A 25 8.76 12.45 -11.58
C ALA A 25 7.32 11.92 -11.65
N GLY A 26 6.88 11.43 -12.82
CA GLY A 26 5.55 10.86 -13.02
C GLY A 26 5.28 9.58 -12.21
N GLN A 27 6.32 8.82 -11.84
CA GLN A 27 6.18 7.58 -11.07
C GLN A 27 5.78 7.82 -9.60
N ALA A 28 5.97 9.04 -9.08
CA ALA A 28 5.76 9.35 -7.66
C ALA A 28 4.29 9.64 -7.28
N LEU A 29 3.38 9.77 -8.26
CA LEU A 29 1.97 10.13 -8.00
C LEU A 29 1.05 8.94 -7.69
N ALA A 30 1.54 7.70 -7.81
CA ALA A 30 0.72 6.50 -7.71
C ALA A 30 0.70 5.87 -6.29
N ALA A 31 0.82 6.67 -5.24
CA ALA A 31 0.61 6.15 -3.89
C ALA A 31 -0.88 5.84 -3.69
N PRO A 32 -1.24 4.62 -3.21
CA PRO A 32 -2.63 4.32 -2.92
C PRO A 32 -3.15 5.29 -1.85
N ALA A 33 -4.33 5.86 -2.10
CA ALA A 33 -4.98 6.73 -1.13
C ALA A 33 -5.24 5.93 0.16
N ALA A 34 -4.82 6.48 1.30
CA ALA A 34 -5.14 5.89 2.60
C ALA A 34 -6.66 5.85 2.77
N ILE A 35 -7.20 4.70 3.19
CA ILE A 35 -8.63 4.56 3.47
C ILE A 35 -8.89 5.14 4.86
N PRO A 36 -9.70 6.20 5.01
CA PRO A 36 -10.07 6.70 6.33
C PRO A 36 -10.90 5.65 7.07
N PHE A 37 -10.59 5.43 8.33
CA PHE A 37 -11.30 4.51 9.21
C PHE A 37 -11.45 5.12 10.60
N THR A 38 -12.45 4.64 11.33
CA THR A 38 -12.64 4.93 12.74
C THR A 38 -12.26 3.72 13.56
N GLN A 39 -11.70 3.96 14.75
CA GLN A 39 -11.40 2.93 15.73
C GLN A 39 -11.95 3.34 17.09
N GLU A 40 -12.60 2.42 17.77
CA GLU A 40 -13.03 2.55 19.16
C GLU A 40 -12.80 1.26 19.94
N THR A 41 -12.79 1.36 21.26
CA THR A 41 -12.72 0.21 22.17
C THR A 41 -13.97 0.21 23.02
N LEU A 42 -14.72 -0.89 22.97
CA LEU A 42 -15.94 -1.07 23.76
C LEU A 42 -15.61 -1.33 25.23
N GLU A 43 -16.61 -1.23 26.11
CA GLU A 43 -16.45 -1.46 27.56
C GLU A 43 -15.89 -2.85 27.91
N ASN A 44 -16.19 -3.86 27.09
CA ASN A 44 -15.68 -5.22 27.24
C ASN A 44 -14.24 -5.41 26.69
N GLY A 45 -13.61 -4.35 26.21
CA GLY A 45 -12.25 -4.37 25.64
C GLY A 45 -12.17 -4.75 24.16
N LEU A 46 -13.29 -5.05 23.48
CA LEU A 46 -13.27 -5.33 22.05
C LEU A 46 -12.91 -4.07 21.25
N ARG A 47 -11.90 -4.19 20.39
CA ARG A 47 -11.53 -3.15 19.43
C ARG A 47 -12.38 -3.28 18.18
N VAL A 48 -13.09 -2.20 17.84
CA VAL A 48 -13.91 -2.10 16.63
C VAL A 48 -13.24 -1.14 15.67
N ILE A 49 -13.04 -1.57 14.43
CA ILE A 49 -12.47 -0.78 13.34
C ILE A 49 -13.44 -0.83 12.18
N TYR A 50 -13.88 0.33 11.69
CA TYR A 50 -14.83 0.42 10.58
C TYR A 50 -14.50 1.56 9.62
N ALA A 51 -14.75 1.32 8.34
CA ALA A 51 -14.53 2.28 7.25
C ALA A 51 -15.77 2.28 6.34
N PRO A 52 -16.71 3.21 6.55
CA PRO A 52 -17.91 3.31 5.72
C PRO A 52 -17.56 3.77 4.30
N LEU A 53 -17.87 2.93 3.30
CA LEU A 53 -17.67 3.23 1.89
C LEU A 53 -19.01 3.11 1.15
N HIS A 54 -19.54 4.23 0.65
CA HIS A 54 -20.88 4.30 0.05
C HIS A 54 -20.89 4.00 -1.46
N GLN A 55 -19.92 3.23 -1.94
CA GLN A 55 -19.74 2.93 -3.37
C GLN A 55 -20.54 1.71 -3.83
N ALA A 56 -20.91 0.80 -2.91
CA ALA A 56 -21.67 -0.40 -3.20
C ALA A 56 -22.54 -0.82 -1.98
N PRO A 57 -23.69 -1.47 -2.18
CA PRO A 57 -24.58 -1.92 -1.10
C PRO A 57 -24.11 -3.27 -0.51
N VAL A 58 -22.83 -3.36 -0.12
CA VAL A 58 -22.22 -4.58 0.42
C VAL A 58 -21.47 -4.24 1.69
N VAL A 59 -21.54 -5.12 2.69
CA VAL A 59 -20.79 -5.00 3.95
C VAL A 59 -19.88 -6.21 4.12
N HIS A 60 -18.66 -5.97 4.55
CA HIS A 60 -17.72 -7.02 4.92
C HIS A 60 -17.38 -6.90 6.41
N VAL A 61 -17.55 -7.99 7.14
CA VAL A 61 -17.33 -8.07 8.58
C VAL A 61 -16.33 -9.16 8.88
N ARG A 62 -15.35 -8.87 9.73
CA ARG A 62 -14.39 -9.85 10.22
C ARG A 62 -14.26 -9.71 11.73
N VAL A 63 -14.19 -10.83 12.42
CA VAL A 63 -13.77 -10.90 13.81
C VAL A 63 -12.40 -11.54 13.81
N LEU A 64 -11.42 -10.86 14.41
CA LEU A 64 -10.06 -11.38 14.55
C LEU A 64 -9.73 -11.49 16.03
N TYR A 65 -9.25 -12.67 16.41
CA TYR A 65 -8.74 -12.93 17.75
C TYR A 65 -7.22 -12.85 17.71
N HIS A 66 -6.63 -12.28 18.75
CA HIS A 66 -5.17 -12.26 18.90
C HIS A 66 -4.68 -13.58 19.50
N VAL A 67 -4.89 -14.68 18.77
CA VAL A 67 -4.49 -16.03 19.14
C VAL A 67 -4.13 -16.82 17.89
N GLY A 68 -3.24 -17.80 18.01
CA GLY A 68 -2.95 -18.77 16.95
C GLY A 68 -2.19 -19.97 17.47
N SER A 69 -1.61 -20.77 16.56
CA SER A 69 -0.84 -21.98 16.93
C SER A 69 0.33 -21.71 17.89
N ARG A 70 0.86 -20.49 17.90
CA ARG A 70 1.93 -20.07 18.83
C ARG A 70 1.48 -20.12 20.30
N ASP A 71 0.19 -19.95 20.55
CA ASP A 71 -0.38 -19.88 21.90
C ASP A 71 -0.91 -21.26 22.36
N GLU A 72 -0.72 -22.31 21.56
CA GLU A 72 -1.12 -23.67 21.90
C GLU A 72 -0.20 -24.29 22.96
N ARG A 73 -0.76 -25.21 23.75
CA ARG A 73 0.05 -25.99 24.69
C ARG A 73 0.88 -27.01 23.90
N PRO A 74 2.16 -27.24 24.28
CA PRO A 74 3.00 -28.21 23.58
C PRO A 74 2.40 -29.62 23.54
N ASP A 75 1.69 -30.02 24.59
CA ASP A 75 1.02 -31.32 24.73
C ASP A 75 -0.34 -31.40 24.03
N ARG A 76 -0.85 -30.30 23.45
CA ARG A 76 -2.17 -30.21 22.80
C ARG A 76 -2.16 -29.17 21.67
N GLN A 77 -1.82 -29.64 20.46
CA GLN A 77 -1.66 -28.82 19.26
C GLN A 77 -2.82 -28.98 18.27
N GLY A 78 -2.97 -28.02 17.35
CA GLY A 78 -3.95 -28.03 16.26
C GLY A 78 -5.30 -27.38 16.59
N PHE A 79 -5.50 -26.91 17.82
CA PHE A 79 -6.77 -26.30 18.27
C PHE A 79 -7.05 -24.98 17.58
N ALA A 80 -6.04 -24.16 17.29
CA ALA A 80 -6.24 -22.85 16.67
C ALA A 80 -6.80 -22.93 15.23
N HIS A 81 -6.78 -24.11 14.60
CA HIS A 81 -7.31 -24.34 13.25
C HIS A 81 -8.69 -25.02 13.24
N MET A 82 -9.17 -25.49 14.40
CA MET A 82 -10.42 -26.26 14.49
C MET A 82 -11.66 -25.38 14.73
N PHE A 83 -11.50 -24.05 14.72
CA PHE A 83 -12.55 -23.06 15.01
C PHE A 83 -12.41 -21.82 14.14
#